data_AF-A0A938Q868-F1
#
_entry.id   AF-A0A938Q868-F1
#
_cell.length_a   1.000
_cell.length_b   1.000
_cell.length_c   1.000
_cell.angle_alpha   90.00
_cell.angle_beta   90.00
_cell.angle_gamma   90.00
#
_symmetry.space_group_name_H-M   'P 1'
#
loop_
_entity.id
_entity.type
_entity.pdbx_description
1 polymer ?
#
loop_
_entity_poly.entity_id
_entity_poly.type
_entity_poly.pdbx_seq_one_letter_code
_entity_poly.pdbx_strand_id
1 'polypeptide(L)'
;MRQCIYCGQGAGLLARICADCKKLLACVEQLRGKVGYGEFLDGLERTGVAKEKIMVFLKADPEGKGSVQDQVTAEMTTDLMKVMGIAGKQTPQGVKQIRQFVDKESK
;
A
#
# COMPACT_ATOMS: atom_id res chain seq x y z
N MET A 1 19.02 -9.93 -14.78
CA MET A 1 18.33 -8.77 -14.15
C MET A 1 17.48 -9.32 -13.03
N ARG A 2 17.53 -8.77 -11.80
CA ARG A 2 16.65 -9.24 -10.71
C ARG A 2 15.25 -8.69 -10.92
N GLN A 3 14.22 -9.32 -10.35
CA GLN A 3 12.87 -8.78 -10.39
C GLN A 3 12.62 -7.88 -9.17
N CYS A 4 11.88 -6.79 -9.39
CA CYS A 4 11.44 -5.89 -8.33
C CYS A 4 10.44 -6.61 -7.42
N ILE A 5 10.68 -6.58 -6.11
CA ILE A 5 9.81 -7.25 -5.13
C ILE A 5 8.38 -6.64 -5.05
N TYR A 6 8.17 -5.44 -5.59
CA TYR A 6 6.86 -4.77 -5.59
C TYR A 6 6.10 -4.91 -6.90
N CYS A 7 6.78 -4.84 -8.06
CA CYS A 7 6.09 -4.82 -9.35
C CYS A 7 6.49 -5.95 -10.31
N GLY A 8 7.41 -6.83 -9.91
CA GLY A 8 7.89 -7.93 -10.74
C GLY A 8 8.74 -7.53 -11.94
N GLN A 9 8.78 -6.24 -12.30
CA GLN A 9 9.59 -5.74 -13.41
C GLN A 9 11.09 -5.81 -13.13
N GLY A 10 11.92 -5.67 -14.18
CA GLY A 10 13.37 -5.64 -14.04
C GLY A 10 13.85 -4.58 -13.04
N ALA A 11 14.56 -5.05 -12.02
CA ALA A 11 15.40 -4.26 -11.15
C ALA A 11 16.87 -4.51 -11.53
N GLY A 12 17.70 -3.47 -11.50
CA GLY A 12 19.13 -3.56 -11.87
C GLY A 12 19.84 -4.74 -11.19
N LEU A 13 21.00 -5.16 -11.71
CA LEU A 13 21.67 -6.42 -11.36
C LEU A 13 21.74 -6.74 -9.85
N LEU A 14 21.90 -5.73 -9.00
CA LEU A 14 21.97 -5.88 -7.54
C LEU A 14 20.76 -5.31 -6.77
N ALA A 15 19.89 -4.55 -7.44
CA ALA A 15 18.77 -3.87 -6.79
C ALA A 15 17.57 -4.82 -6.58
N ARG A 16 16.96 -4.77 -5.39
CA ARG A 16 15.69 -5.48 -5.09
C ARG A 16 14.44 -4.68 -5.49
N ILE A 17 14.59 -3.37 -5.66
CA ILE A 17 13.49 -2.43 -5.92
C ILE A 17 13.87 -1.58 -7.14
N CYS A 18 12.99 -1.49 -8.13
CA CYS A 18 13.18 -0.65 -9.31
C CYS A 18 12.97 0.84 -9.00
N ALA A 19 13.45 1.74 -9.87
CA ALA A 19 13.42 3.18 -9.64
C ALA A 19 11.99 3.71 -9.36
N ASP A 20 11.00 3.26 -10.11
CA ASP A 20 9.61 3.70 -9.92
C ASP A 20 9.04 3.23 -8.58
N CYS A 21 9.27 1.98 -8.18
CA CYS A 21 8.81 1.51 -6.87
C CYS A 21 9.54 2.20 -5.72
N LYS A 22 10.78 2.66 -5.92
CA LYS A 22 11.44 3.53 -4.93
C LYS A 22 10.74 4.90 -4.81
N LYS A 23 10.36 5.53 -5.93
CA LYS A 23 9.58 6.78 -5.92
C LYS A 23 8.24 6.59 -5.21
N LEU A 24 7.53 5.51 -5.52
CA LEU A 24 6.26 5.19 -4.88
C LEU A 24 6.43 4.97 -3.38
N LEU A 25 7.46 4.23 -2.95
CA LEU A 25 7.74 4.04 -1.51
C LEU A 25 8.01 5.35 -0.78
N ALA A 26 8.84 6.24 -1.36
CA ALA A 26 9.09 7.54 -0.77
C ALA A 26 7.80 8.37 -0.64
N CYS A 27 6.91 8.30 -1.64
CA CYS A 27 5.60 8.94 -1.58
C CYS A 27 4.70 8.33 -0.49
N VAL A 28 4.69 7.00 -0.37
CA VAL A 28 3.97 6.30 0.70
C VAL A 28 4.45 6.74 2.08
N GLU A 29 5.76 6.78 2.31
CA GLU A 29 6.34 7.24 3.58
C GLU A 29 6.00 8.69 3.90
N GLN A 30 5.92 9.55 2.88
CA GLN A 30 5.57 10.95 3.04
C GLN A 30 4.09 11.14 3.42
N LEU A 31 3.18 10.39 2.81
CA LEU A 31 1.72 10.60 2.87
C LEU A 31 1.00 9.74 3.90
N ARG A 32 1.51 8.55 4.22
CA ARG A 32 0.86 7.63 5.17
C ARG A 32 0.57 8.31 6.52
N GLY A 33 -0.63 8.11 7.04
CA GLY A 33 -1.10 8.69 8.31
C GLY A 33 -1.24 10.23 8.32
N LYS A 34 -1.10 10.90 7.17
CA LYS A 34 -1.25 12.37 7.07
C LYS A 34 -2.39 12.82 6.19
N VAL A 35 -2.83 11.98 5.26
CA VAL A 35 -3.84 12.31 4.25
C VAL A 35 -4.88 11.20 4.13
N GLY A 36 -6.03 11.53 3.56
CA GLY A 36 -7.06 10.54 3.24
C GLY A 36 -6.65 9.60 2.10
N TYR A 37 -7.41 8.52 1.87
CA TYR A 37 -7.07 7.50 0.87
C TYR A 37 -7.11 8.05 -0.56
N GLY A 38 -8.06 8.95 -0.85
CA GLY A 38 -8.13 9.64 -2.14
C GLY A 38 -6.89 10.50 -2.40
N GLU A 39 -6.54 11.37 -1.45
CA GLU A 39 -5.34 12.22 -1.53
C GLU A 39 -4.03 11.39 -1.59
N PHE A 40 -4.02 10.24 -0.93
CA PHE A 40 -2.93 9.28 -1.03
C PHE A 40 -2.78 8.73 -2.45
N LEU A 41 -3.88 8.33 -3.10
CA LEU A 41 -3.85 7.88 -4.49
C LEU A 41 -3.44 9.01 -5.44
N ASP A 42 -3.97 10.22 -5.25
CA ASP A 42 -3.57 11.41 -6.02
C ASP A 42 -2.06 11.67 -5.87
N GLY A 43 -1.52 11.49 -4.67
CA GLY A 43 -0.09 11.62 -4.39
C GLY A 43 0.76 10.59 -5.14
N LEU A 44 0.29 9.34 -5.24
CA LEU A 44 0.96 8.31 -6.04
C LEU A 44 0.89 8.65 -7.54
N GLU A 45 -0.24 9.13 -8.04
CA GLU A 45 -0.38 9.53 -9.45
C GLU A 45 0.57 10.70 -9.81
N ARG A 46 0.76 11.66 -8.89
CA ARG A 46 1.70 12.78 -9.06
C ARG A 46 3.17 12.36 -9.18
N THR A 47 3.52 11.12 -8.84
CA THR A 47 4.90 10.61 -9.05
C THR A 47 5.25 10.40 -10.52
N GLY A 48 4.26 10.46 -11.42
CA GLY A 48 4.43 10.22 -12.85
C GLY A 48 4.62 8.75 -13.22
N VAL A 49 4.45 7.83 -12.27
CA VAL A 49 4.47 6.38 -12.53
C VAL A 49 3.15 5.96 -13.16
N ALA A 50 3.21 5.09 -14.17
CA ALA A 50 2.03 4.58 -14.86
C ALA A 50 1.03 3.94 -13.89
N LYS A 51 -0.27 4.22 -14.11
CA LYS A 51 -1.37 3.79 -13.24
C LYS A 51 -1.39 2.28 -13.02
N GLU A 52 -1.15 1.50 -14.07
CA GLU A 52 -1.12 0.04 -14.02
C GLU A 52 -0.03 -0.44 -13.05
N LYS A 53 1.12 0.23 -13.05
CA LYS A 53 2.24 -0.09 -12.17
C LYS A 53 1.97 0.33 -10.73
N ILE A 54 1.28 1.45 -10.50
CA ILE A 54 0.79 1.86 -9.18
C ILE A 54 -0.15 0.78 -8.62
N MET A 55 -1.08 0.27 -9.43
CA MET A 55 -2.01 -0.78 -9.00
C MET A 55 -1.31 -2.09 -8.63
N VAL A 56 -0.28 -2.50 -9.38
CA VAL A 56 0.53 -3.67 -9.02
C VAL A 56 1.30 -3.42 -7.71
N PHE A 57 1.91 -2.24 -7.57
CA PHE A 57 2.62 -1.84 -6.36
C PHE A 57 1.72 -1.86 -5.12
N LEU A 58 0.50 -1.33 -5.21
CA LEU A 58 -0.45 -1.30 -4.10
C LEU A 58 -0.85 -2.69 -3.61
N LYS A 59 -0.92 -3.67 -4.52
CA LYS A 59 -1.25 -5.07 -4.21
C LYS A 59 -0.06 -5.89 -3.73
N ALA A 60 1.15 -5.36 -3.83
CA ALA A 60 2.35 -6.08 -3.45
C ALA A 60 2.39 -6.33 -1.94
N ASP A 61 2.70 -7.57 -1.56
CA ASP A 61 2.87 -8.01 -0.16
C ASP A 61 4.27 -8.63 0.02
N PRO A 62 5.35 -7.84 -0.12
CA PRO A 62 6.71 -8.37 -0.14
C PRO A 62 7.14 -8.97 1.21
N GLU A 63 6.52 -8.56 2.32
CA GLU A 63 6.82 -9.04 3.67
C GLU A 63 5.80 -10.06 4.21
N GLY A 64 4.74 -10.37 3.46
CA GLY A 64 3.67 -11.27 3.88
C GLY A 64 2.76 -10.73 4.99
N LYS A 65 2.91 -9.45 5.37
CA LYS A 65 2.18 -8.79 6.47
C LYS A 65 0.89 -8.12 6.02
N GLY A 66 0.60 -8.11 4.72
CA GLY A 66 -0.46 -7.30 4.13
C GLY A 66 0.10 -6.45 3.00
N SER A 67 -0.71 -6.29 1.96
CA SER A 67 -0.34 -5.47 0.81
C SER A 67 -0.08 -4.01 1.22
N VAL A 68 0.60 -3.24 0.39
CA VAL A 68 0.81 -1.81 0.64
C VAL A 68 -0.53 -1.10 0.90
N GLN A 69 -1.58 -1.45 0.16
CA GLN A 69 -2.94 -0.95 0.41
C GLN A 69 -3.47 -1.34 1.79
N ASP A 70 -3.28 -2.60 2.22
CA ASP A 70 -3.74 -3.06 3.54
C ASP A 70 -3.05 -2.28 4.67
N GLN A 71 -1.76 -1.96 4.48
CA GLN A 71 -0.97 -1.21 5.46
C GLN A 71 -1.48 0.22 5.62
N VAL A 72 -1.63 0.94 4.50
CA VAL A 72 -2.15 2.32 4.49
C VAL A 72 -3.56 2.38 5.06
N THR A 73 -4.42 1.42 4.69
CA THR A 73 -5.80 1.35 5.18
C THR A 73 -5.87 1.10 6.69
N ALA A 74 -5.01 0.24 7.23
CA ALA A 74 -4.94 -0.04 8.66
C ALA A 74 -4.53 1.19 9.47
N GLU A 75 -3.55 1.96 8.98
CA GLU A 75 -3.12 3.21 9.62
C GLU A 75 -4.25 4.24 9.61
N MET A 76 -4.86 4.47 8.46
CA MET A 76 -5.99 5.39 8.35
C MET A 76 -7.16 5.03 9.26
N THR A 77 -7.51 3.74 9.32
CA THR A 77 -8.59 3.27 10.19
C THR A 77 -8.26 3.51 11.65
N THR A 78 -7.00 3.28 12.04
CA THR A 78 -6.53 3.53 13.39
C THR A 78 -6.62 5.02 13.75
N ASP A 79 -6.24 5.91 12.82
CA ASP A 79 -6.35 7.35 13.03
C ASP A 79 -7.80 7.81 13.17
N LEU A 80 -8.71 7.26 12.35
CA LEU A 80 -10.16 7.53 12.48
C LEU A 80 -10.71 7.04 13.82
N MET A 81 -10.38 5.82 14.25
CA MET A 81 -10.80 5.29 15.55
C MET A 81 -10.33 6.19 16.69
N LYS A 82 -9.09 6.70 16.61
CA LYS A 82 -8.54 7.63 17.60
C LYS A 82 -9.32 8.95 17.65
N VAL A 83 -9.67 9.52 16.50
CA VAL A 83 -10.50 10.74 16.43
C VAL A 83 -11.90 10.51 17.00
N MET A 84 -12.46 9.31 16.80
CA MET A 84 -13.79 8.92 17.30
C MET A 84 -13.79 8.52 18.78
N GLY A 85 -12.64 8.54 19.47
CA GLY A 85 -12.54 8.10 20.87
C GLY A 85 -12.69 6.58 21.06
N ILE A 86 -12.59 5.80 19.98
CA ILE A 86 -12.68 4.34 20.02
C ILE A 86 -11.30 3.78 20.36
N ALA A 87 -11.20 3.07 21.48
CA ALA A 87 -9.99 2.36 21.86
C ALA A 87 -9.78 1.16 20.92
N GLY A 88 -8.73 1.20 20.11
CA GLY A 88 -8.34 0.08 19.24
C GLY A 88 -7.21 0.43 18.28
N LYS A 89 -6.65 -0.59 17.64
CA LYS A 89 -5.69 -0.47 16.55
C LYS A 89 -6.11 -1.42 15.44
N GLN A 90 -6.16 -0.91 14.22
CA GLN A 90 -6.35 -1.76 13.05
C GLN A 90 -4.97 -2.21 12.55
N THR A 91 -4.84 -3.48 12.17
CA THR A 91 -3.57 -4.03 11.66
C THR A 91 -3.67 -4.33 10.16
N PRO A 92 -2.55 -4.28 9.41
CA PRO A 92 -2.57 -4.61 7.99
C PRO A 92 -3.10 -6.04 7.73
N GLN A 93 -2.78 -6.97 8.62
CA GLN A 93 -3.27 -8.35 8.54
C GLN A 93 -4.77 -8.44 8.84
N GLY A 94 -5.29 -7.65 9.78
CA GLY A 94 -6.73 -7.53 10.04
C GLY A 94 -7.48 -6.97 8.83
N VAL A 95 -6.95 -5.93 8.20
CA VAL A 95 -7.51 -5.38 6.94
C VAL A 95 -7.51 -6.43 5.83
N LYS A 96 -6.40 -7.16 5.65
CA LYS A 96 -6.30 -8.25 4.66
C LYS A 96 -7.38 -9.31 4.89
N GLN A 97 -7.65 -9.68 6.14
CA GLN A 97 -8.69 -10.65 6.50
C GLN A 97 -10.10 -10.13 6.18
N ILE A 98 -10.40 -8.86 6.54
CA ILE A 98 -11.68 -8.22 6.23
C ILE A 98 -11.91 -8.20 4.72
N ARG A 99 -10.92 -7.75 3.93
CA ARG A 99 -10.99 -7.74 2.47
C ARG A 99 -11.30 -9.14 1.92
N GLN A 100 -10.56 -10.15 2.37
CA GLN A 100 -10.76 -11.53 1.92
C GLN A 100 -12.13 -12.09 2.31
N PHE A 101 -12.69 -11.68 3.45
CA PHE A 101 -14.02 -12.07 3.88
C PHE A 101 -15.09 -11.46 2.96
N VAL A 102 -15.03 -10.15 2.72
CA VAL A 102 -15.94 -9.43 1.81
C VAL A 102 -15.87 -9.99 0.38
N ASP A 103 -14.67 -10.28 -0.12
CA ASP A 103 -14.46 -10.89 -1.45
C ASP A 103 -15.09 -12.29 -1.56
N LYS A 104 -15.16 -13.05 -0.45
CA LYS A 104 -15.77 -14.38 -0.42
C LYS A 104 -17.29 -14.31 -0.36
N GLU A 105 -17.87 -13.37 0.38
CA GLU A 105 -19.33 -13.18 0.45
C GLU A 105 -19.91 -12.62 -0.85
N SER A 106 -19.07 -11.95 -1.66
CA SER A 106 -19.48 -11.37 -2.95
C SER A 106 -19.45 -12.37 -4.13
N LYS A 107 -19.18 -13.66 -3.87
CA LYS A 107 -19.12 -14.75 -4.86
C LYS A 107 -20.18 -15.80 -4.60
#